data_AF-A0A7S1XL42-F1
#
_entry.id   AF-A0A7S1XL42-F1
#
_cell.length_a   1.000
_cell.length_b   1.000
_cell.length_c   1.000
_cell.angle_alpha   90.00
_cell.angle_beta   90.00
_cell.angle_gamma   90.00
#
_symmetry.space_group_name_H-M   'P 1'
#
loop_
_entity.id
_entity.type
_entity.pdbx_description
1 polymer ?
#
loop_
_entity_poly.entity_id
_entity_poly.type
_entity_poly.pdbx_seq_one_letter_code
_entity_poly.pdbx_strand_id
1 'polypeptide(L)'
;PNPNPNPNPKVTAGKGQRNRNLAMVLLNEGLATVMRAGKENADERSAHFDALVAAEEAARQAKKGVHSNSAPSTAPIQDLTTDSRRARGMEAELRRESRGVRGRIEHVFNGGMFKVVIPKMGIAVMFRIGALRVPRPAAAASSRPPEPLGDEAKEFARKQLNQRDGE
;
A
#
# COMPACT_ATOMS: atom_id res chain seq x y z
N PRO A 1 18.75 -2.12 35.52
CA PRO A 1 18.63 -1.30 34.29
C PRO A 1 17.95 -2.12 33.17
N ASN A 2 16.64 -1.92 33.03
CA ASN A 2 15.77 -2.63 32.10
C ASN A 2 15.83 -1.98 30.70
N PRO A 3 16.23 -2.67 29.63
CA PRO A 3 16.02 -2.17 28.27
C PRO A 3 14.66 -2.66 27.74
N ASN A 4 13.68 -1.79 27.87
CA ASN A 4 12.43 -1.64 27.12
C ASN A 4 12.05 -2.76 26.09
N PRO A 5 10.95 -3.51 26.31
CA PRO A 5 10.45 -4.49 25.35
C PRO A 5 9.34 -3.86 24.48
N ASN A 6 9.68 -3.24 23.35
CA ASN A 6 8.72 -3.20 22.25
C ASN A 6 9.37 -2.89 20.89
N PRO A 7 9.40 -3.86 19.98
CA PRO A 7 9.16 -3.59 18.59
C PRO A 7 7.91 -4.36 18.20
N ASN A 8 6.75 -3.68 18.09
CA ASN A 8 5.61 -4.22 17.36
C ASN A 8 6.16 -4.72 16.01
N PRO A 9 6.24 -6.04 15.75
CA PRO A 9 6.70 -6.51 14.46
C PRO A 9 5.65 -6.04 13.47
N LYS A 10 6.02 -5.13 12.57
CA LYS A 10 5.18 -4.83 11.40
C LYS A 10 4.96 -6.17 10.71
N VAL A 11 3.77 -6.74 10.85
CA VAL A 11 3.40 -8.02 10.23
C VAL A 11 3.25 -7.74 8.75
N THR A 12 4.37 -7.70 8.03
CA THR A 12 4.40 -7.68 6.59
C THR A 12 4.33 -9.14 6.14
N ALA A 13 3.29 -9.50 5.38
CA ALA A 13 3.21 -10.79 4.70
C ALA A 13 4.25 -10.85 3.58
N GLY A 14 5.52 -10.97 3.96
CA GLY A 14 6.67 -11.07 3.08
C GLY A 14 7.11 -12.52 2.87
N LYS A 15 7.91 -12.72 1.80
CA LYS A 15 8.40 -13.95 1.13
C LYS A 15 8.83 -15.18 1.98
N GLY A 16 8.75 -15.16 3.31
CA GLY A 16 9.08 -16.27 4.22
C GLY A 16 7.89 -16.98 4.88
N GLN A 17 6.66 -16.51 4.72
CA GLN A 17 5.46 -17.10 5.34
C GLN A 17 4.56 -17.79 4.30
N ARG A 18 5.12 -18.72 3.52
CA ARG A 18 4.41 -19.33 2.37
C ARG A 18 3.24 -20.27 2.73
N ASN A 19 2.92 -20.47 4.00
CA ASN A 19 1.89 -21.43 4.41
C ASN A 19 1.05 -20.99 5.63
N ARG A 20 0.84 -19.67 5.80
CA ARG A 20 -0.10 -19.15 6.82
C ARG A 20 -1.34 -18.60 6.14
N ASN A 21 -2.51 -18.91 6.68
CA ASN A 21 -3.75 -18.28 6.24
C ASN A 21 -3.68 -16.78 6.56
N LEU A 22 -3.59 -15.96 5.50
CA LEU A 22 -3.48 -14.50 5.62
C LEU A 22 -4.67 -13.89 6.36
N ALA A 23 -5.88 -14.44 6.20
CA ALA A 23 -7.05 -13.96 6.91
C ALA A 23 -6.91 -14.14 8.43
N MET A 24 -6.39 -15.29 8.88
CA MET A 24 -6.10 -15.50 10.32
C MET A 24 -5.06 -14.51 10.84
N VAL A 25 -4.02 -14.22 10.05
CA VAL A 25 -2.98 -13.24 10.44
C VAL A 25 -3.58 -11.84 10.59
N LEU A 26 -4.40 -11.41 9.63
CA LEU A 26 -5.07 -10.11 9.68
C LEU A 26 -6.04 -10.01 10.87
N LEU A 27 -6.80 -11.06 11.15
CA LEU A 27 -7.74 -11.11 12.27
C LEU A 27 -7.00 -11.07 13.62
N ASN A 28 -5.94 -11.84 13.79
CA ASN A 28 -5.14 -11.85 15.02
C ASN A 28 -4.47 -10.50 15.34
N GLU A 29 -4.15 -9.71 14.31
CA GLU A 29 -3.64 -8.34 14.49
C GLU A 29 -4.76 -7.30 14.59
N GLY A 30 -6.03 -7.71 14.51
CA GLY A 30 -7.19 -6.81 14.56
C GLY A 30 -7.26 -5.86 13.37
N LEU A 31 -6.78 -6.28 12.20
CA LEU A 31 -6.81 -5.49 10.96
C LEU A 31 -8.04 -5.80 10.08
N ALA A 32 -8.82 -6.81 10.44
CA ALA A 32 -10.04 -7.23 9.75
C ALA A 32 -11.07 -7.75 10.76
N THR A 33 -12.30 -7.97 10.30
CA THR A 33 -13.39 -8.62 11.06
C THR A 33 -13.94 -9.82 10.28
N VAL A 34 -14.52 -10.79 10.98
CA VAL A 34 -15.11 -11.96 10.34
C VAL A 34 -16.52 -11.63 9.86
N MET A 35 -16.80 -11.93 8.60
CA MET A 35 -18.16 -11.84 8.07
C MET A 35 -18.99 -13.01 8.61
N ARG A 36 -20.01 -12.71 9.42
CA ARG A 36 -20.94 -13.70 10.00
C ARG A 36 -22.16 -13.82 9.08
N ALA A 37 -22.05 -14.65 8.06
CA ALA A 37 -23.15 -14.92 7.13
C ALA A 37 -24.34 -15.59 7.87
N GLY A 38 -25.56 -15.18 7.55
CA GLY A 38 -26.80 -15.74 8.11
C GLY A 38 -26.97 -17.23 7.78
N LYS A 39 -27.95 -17.90 8.42
CA LYS A 39 -28.20 -19.35 8.24
C LYS A 39 -28.46 -19.75 6.78
N GLU A 40 -28.88 -18.80 5.94
CA GLU A 40 -29.22 -18.96 4.54
C GLU A 40 -27.98 -19.07 3.62
N ASN A 41 -26.81 -18.64 4.09
CA ASN A 41 -25.54 -18.68 3.36
C ASN A 41 -24.49 -19.55 4.09
N ALA A 42 -24.93 -20.62 4.76
CA ALA A 42 -24.04 -21.51 5.51
C ALA A 42 -22.98 -22.18 4.59
N ASP A 43 -23.33 -22.40 3.33
CA ASP A 43 -22.47 -23.04 2.32
C ASP A 43 -21.39 -22.10 1.75
N GLU A 44 -21.50 -20.79 1.96
CA GLU A 44 -20.52 -19.78 1.52
C GLU A 44 -19.39 -19.55 2.54
N ARG A 45 -19.36 -20.34 3.63
CA ARG A 45 -18.38 -20.16 4.70
C ARG A 45 -17.04 -20.79 4.35
N SER A 46 -15.97 -20.14 4.81
CA SER A 46 -14.62 -20.70 4.71
C SER A 46 -14.53 -22.02 5.48
N ALA A 47 -13.80 -23.00 4.96
CA ALA A 47 -13.48 -24.25 5.66
C ALA A 47 -12.73 -24.02 6.99
N HIS A 48 -12.15 -22.83 7.21
CA HIS A 48 -11.45 -22.45 8.43
C HIS A 48 -12.25 -21.48 9.32
N PHE A 49 -13.57 -21.42 9.17
CA PHE A 49 -14.43 -20.43 9.84
C PHE A 49 -14.23 -20.38 11.36
N ASP A 50 -14.23 -21.52 12.04
CA ASP A 50 -14.08 -21.56 13.51
C ASP A 50 -12.73 -20.98 13.97
N ALA A 51 -11.66 -21.26 13.21
CA ALA A 51 -10.34 -20.71 13.48
C ALA A 51 -10.28 -19.18 13.24
N LEU A 52 -11.02 -18.67 12.25
CA LEU A 52 -11.15 -17.24 11.99
C LEU A 52 -11.92 -16.53 13.12
N VAL A 53 -13.01 -17.13 13.61
CA VAL A 53 -13.79 -16.59 14.73
C VAL A 53 -12.95 -16.55 16.01
N ALA A 54 -12.21 -17.62 16.31
CA ALA A 54 -11.31 -17.65 17.46
C ALA A 54 -10.20 -16.59 17.38
N ALA A 55 -9.63 -16.36 16.18
CA ALA A 55 -8.63 -15.32 15.96
C ALA A 55 -9.19 -13.90 16.17
N GLU A 56 -10.41 -13.63 15.72
CA GLU A 56 -11.11 -12.36 15.95
C GLU A 56 -11.37 -12.13 17.44
N GLU A 57 -11.85 -13.15 18.16
CA GLU A 57 -12.11 -13.05 19.60
C GLU A 57 -10.84 -12.78 20.39
N ALA A 58 -9.72 -13.43 20.03
CA ALA A 58 -8.41 -13.16 20.62
C ALA A 58 -7.96 -11.70 20.40
N ALA A 59 -8.12 -11.17 19.18
CA ALA A 59 -7.77 -9.78 18.87
C ALA A 59 -8.68 -8.76 19.57
N ARG A 60 -9.97 -9.09 19.75
CA ARG A 60 -10.94 -8.28 20.49
C ARG A 60 -10.61 -8.23 21.98
N GLN A 61 -10.25 -9.37 22.58
CA GLN A 61 -9.79 -9.43 23.97
C GLN A 61 -8.49 -8.62 24.17
N ALA A 62 -7.57 -8.71 23.20
CA ALA A 62 -6.32 -7.94 23.20
C ALA A 62 -6.49 -6.46 22.80
N LYS A 63 -7.70 -6.02 22.42
CA LYS A 63 -8.02 -4.64 21.99
C LYS A 63 -7.07 -4.12 20.91
N LYS A 64 -6.77 -4.95 19.91
CA LYS A 64 -5.87 -4.60 18.81
C LYS A 64 -6.60 -3.95 17.64
N GLY A 65 -5.92 -3.03 16.95
CA GLY A 65 -6.36 -2.47 15.67
C GLY A 65 -7.77 -1.87 15.72
N VAL A 66 -8.67 -2.39 14.89
CA VAL A 66 -10.08 -1.94 14.81
C VAL A 66 -10.87 -2.21 16.09
N HIS A 67 -10.41 -3.11 16.95
CA HIS A 67 -11.00 -3.40 18.25
C HIS A 67 -10.40 -2.57 19.38
N SER A 68 -9.42 -1.70 19.08
CA SER A 68 -8.87 -0.77 20.05
C SER A 68 -9.79 0.45 20.20
N ASN A 69 -9.81 1.03 21.41
CA ASN A 69 -10.53 2.29 21.68
C ASN A 69 -9.66 3.53 21.39
N SER A 70 -8.45 3.33 20.86
CA SER A 70 -7.50 4.39 20.57
C SER A 70 -7.69 4.90 19.15
N ALA A 71 -7.55 6.22 18.97
CA ALA A 71 -7.58 6.82 17.63
C ALA A 71 -6.46 6.21 16.75
N PRO A 72 -6.71 6.02 15.44
CA PRO A 72 -5.71 5.49 14.53
C PRO A 72 -4.46 6.38 14.51
N SER A 73 -3.30 5.78 14.77
CA SER A 73 -2.02 6.49 14.89
C SER A 73 -1.39 6.91 13.55
N THR A 74 -2.03 6.61 12.41
CA THR A 74 -1.44 6.87 11.09
C THR A 74 -1.60 8.33 10.69
N ALA A 75 -0.48 9.03 10.51
CA ALA A 75 -0.49 10.36 9.93
C ALA A 75 -1.15 10.33 8.55
N PRO A 76 -2.08 11.26 8.26
CA PRO A 76 -2.72 11.30 6.96
C PRO A 76 -1.69 11.61 5.87
N ILE A 77 -1.81 10.94 4.73
CA ILE A 77 -1.01 11.24 3.55
C ILE A 77 -1.76 12.28 2.73
N GLN A 78 -1.13 13.43 2.49
CA GLN A 78 -1.66 14.45 1.62
C GLN A 78 -1.37 14.11 0.16
N ASP A 79 -2.42 13.92 -0.64
CA ASP A 79 -2.28 13.68 -2.07
C ASP A 79 -2.05 15.00 -2.84
N LEU A 80 -0.85 15.16 -3.40
CA LEU A 80 -0.44 16.31 -4.19
C LEU A 80 -0.42 16.01 -5.70
N THR A 81 -0.89 14.83 -6.13
CA THR A 81 -0.82 14.41 -7.54
C THR A 81 -1.65 15.30 -8.48
N THR A 82 -2.68 15.96 -7.96
CA THR A 82 -3.58 16.87 -8.70
C THR A 82 -3.24 18.35 -8.51
N ASP A 83 -2.43 18.71 -7.50
CA ASP A 83 -2.04 20.09 -7.21
C ASP A 83 -0.58 20.36 -7.61
N SER A 84 -0.40 20.74 -8.87
CA SER A 84 0.93 21.04 -9.44
C SER A 84 1.66 22.20 -8.73
N ARG A 85 0.94 23.15 -8.13
CA ARG A 85 1.57 24.30 -7.45
C ARG A 85 2.16 23.85 -6.12
N ARG A 86 1.38 23.12 -5.31
CA ARG A 86 1.87 22.56 -4.05
C ARG A 86 2.97 21.53 -4.27
N ALA A 87 2.82 20.66 -5.28
CA ALA A 87 3.85 19.68 -5.62
C ALA A 87 5.20 20.33 -5.96
N ARG A 88 5.21 21.43 -6.73
CA ARG A 88 6.44 22.20 -7.01
C ARG A 88 7.05 22.84 -5.77
N GLY A 89 6.21 23.27 -4.81
CA GLY A 89 6.69 23.78 -3.52
C GLY A 89 7.53 22.77 -2.73
N MET A 90 7.30 21.47 -2.92
CA MET A 90 8.04 20.39 -2.26
C MET A 90 9.37 20.06 -2.95
N GLU A 91 9.64 20.60 -4.14
CA GLU A 91 10.84 20.29 -4.90
C GLU A 91 12.13 20.64 -4.12
N ALA A 92 12.18 21.80 -3.48
CA ALA A 92 13.33 22.22 -2.69
C ALA A 92 13.60 21.25 -1.51
N GLU A 93 12.54 20.75 -0.89
CA GLU A 93 12.65 19.82 0.24
C GLU A 93 13.12 18.43 -0.23
N LEU A 94 12.59 17.95 -1.35
CA LEU A 94 13.01 16.70 -1.97
C LEU A 94 14.47 16.75 -2.42
N ARG A 95 14.91 17.87 -3.00
CA ARG A 95 16.30 18.08 -3.43
C ARG A 95 17.28 18.19 -2.27
N ARG A 96 16.83 18.65 -1.10
CA ARG A 96 17.67 18.74 0.10
C ARG A 96 18.07 17.36 0.63
N GLU A 97 17.26 16.34 0.38
CA GLU A 97 17.58 14.96 0.73
C GLU A 97 18.61 14.40 -0.27
N SER A 98 19.89 14.74 -0.04
CA SER A 98 21.01 14.43 -0.93
C SER A 98 21.33 12.94 -1.07
N ARG A 99 20.74 12.09 -0.23
CA ARG A 99 20.96 10.64 -0.19
C ARG A 99 19.79 9.83 -0.76
N GLY A 100 18.91 10.44 -1.54
CA GLY A 100 17.72 9.76 -2.07
C GLY A 100 16.55 9.76 -1.10
N VAL A 101 15.33 9.69 -1.64
CA VAL A 101 14.09 9.84 -0.87
C VAL A 101 13.35 8.52 -0.88
N ARG A 102 13.35 7.84 0.28
CA ARG A 102 12.59 6.61 0.41
C ARG A 102 11.09 6.84 0.21
N GLY A 103 10.52 6.14 -0.76
CA GLY A 103 9.12 6.19 -1.11
C GLY A 103 8.56 4.84 -1.51
N ARG A 104 7.24 4.75 -1.59
CA ARG A 104 6.51 3.58 -2.07
C ARG A 104 5.74 3.94 -3.32
N ILE A 105 5.88 3.15 -4.37
CA ILE A 105 5.11 3.33 -5.60
C ILE A 105 3.71 2.76 -5.38
N GLU A 106 2.71 3.64 -5.29
CA GLU A 106 1.32 3.26 -5.06
C GLU A 106 0.62 2.88 -6.38
N HIS A 107 0.91 3.64 -7.44
CA HIS A 107 0.29 3.46 -8.74
C HIS A 107 1.25 3.75 -9.90
N VAL A 108 1.06 3.02 -11.00
CA VAL A 108 1.85 3.11 -12.24
C VAL A 108 0.95 3.60 -13.36
N PHE A 109 1.13 4.86 -13.79
CA PHE A 109 0.31 5.44 -14.87
C PHE A 109 0.78 4.97 -16.25
N ASN A 110 2.10 4.96 -16.46
CA ASN A 110 2.78 4.40 -17.62
C ASN A 110 4.18 3.90 -17.20
N GLY A 111 5.00 3.43 -18.15
CA GLY A 111 6.33 2.90 -17.83
C GLY A 111 7.34 3.88 -17.21
N GLY A 112 7.02 5.18 -17.07
CA GLY A 112 7.92 6.19 -16.50
C GLY A 112 7.23 7.27 -15.67
N MET A 113 5.98 7.08 -15.28
CA MET A 113 5.17 8.02 -14.50
C MET A 113 4.45 7.26 -13.40
N PHE A 114 4.67 7.70 -12.16
CA PHE A 114 4.33 6.95 -10.95
C PHE A 114 3.69 7.87 -9.90
N LYS A 115 2.72 7.35 -9.16
CA LYS A 115 2.29 7.94 -7.88
C LYS A 115 3.20 7.37 -6.80
N VAL A 116 3.97 8.23 -6.15
CA VAL A 116 4.91 7.84 -5.09
C VAL A 116 4.45 8.45 -3.78
N VAL A 117 4.23 7.60 -2.79
CA VAL A 117 3.98 8.00 -1.41
C VAL A 117 5.32 8.12 -0.70
N ILE A 118 5.53 9.25 -0.01
CA ILE A 118 6.75 9.52 0.76
C ILE A 118 6.32 9.64 2.23
N PRO A 119 6.39 8.55 3.02
CA PRO A 119 5.86 8.53 4.38
C PRO A 119 6.55 9.54 5.31
N LYS A 120 7.85 9.78 5.11
CA LYS A 120 8.63 10.75 5.91
C LYS A 120 8.06 12.17 5.83
N MET A 121 7.53 12.53 4.67
CA MET A 121 6.97 13.86 4.39
C MET A 121 5.43 13.87 4.49
N GLY A 122 4.79 12.69 4.61
CA GLY A 122 3.34 12.58 4.65
C GLY A 122 2.66 13.03 3.34
N ILE A 123 3.34 12.91 2.20
CA ILE A 123 2.82 13.35 0.89
C ILE A 123 2.77 12.22 -0.13
N ALA A 124 1.89 12.33 -1.11
CA ALA A 124 1.93 11.56 -2.35
C ALA A 124 2.14 12.49 -3.54
N VAL A 125 3.14 12.20 -4.37
CA VAL A 125 3.53 13.06 -5.51
C VAL A 125 3.55 12.30 -6.82
N MET A 126 3.45 13.04 -7.91
CA MET A 126 3.64 12.51 -9.25
C MET A 126 5.14 12.51 -9.60
N PHE A 127 5.73 11.33 -9.71
CA PHE A 127 7.13 11.17 -10.09
C PHE A 127 7.22 10.77 -11.57
N ARG A 128 8.13 11.42 -12.32
CA ARG A 128 8.44 11.09 -13.71
C ARG A 128 9.94 10.88 -13.89
N ILE A 129 10.30 9.89 -14.69
CA ILE A 129 11.70 9.67 -15.08
C ILE A 129 12.15 10.83 -15.98
N GLY A 130 13.16 11.59 -15.56
CA GLY A 130 13.53 12.85 -16.23
C GLY A 130 14.26 12.67 -17.57
N ALA A 131 15.09 11.64 -17.71
CA ALA A 131 15.96 11.46 -18.89
C ALA A 131 15.43 10.47 -19.93
N LEU A 132 14.24 9.92 -19.74
CA LEU A 132 13.68 8.87 -20.60
C LEU A 132 12.31 9.26 -21.14
N ARG A 133 12.12 9.12 -22.45
CA ARG A 133 10.79 9.13 -23.06
C ARG A 133 10.24 7.71 -23.06
N VAL A 134 9.11 7.53 -22.38
CA VAL A 134 8.40 6.26 -22.34
C VAL A 134 7.22 6.31 -23.31
N PRO A 135 6.99 5.25 -24.12
CA PRO A 135 5.86 5.18 -25.02
C PRO A 135 4.55 5.25 -24.26
N ARG A 136 3.57 5.92 -24.85
CA ARG A 136 2.26 6.13 -24.25
C ARG A 136 1.36 4.90 -24.41
N PRO A 137 0.87 4.30 -23.29
CA PRO A 137 -0.07 3.19 -23.32
C PRO A 137 -1.44 3.62 -23.87
N ALA A 138 -2.28 2.64 -24.18
CA ALA A 138 -3.68 2.87 -24.45
C ALA A 138 -4.37 3.45 -23.22
N ALA A 139 -5.15 4.50 -23.41
CA ALA A 139 -5.91 5.15 -22.35
C ALA A 139 -7.29 5.52 -22.87
N ALA A 140 -8.33 5.06 -22.18
CA ALA A 140 -9.73 5.28 -22.57
C ALA A 140 -10.09 6.76 -22.75
N ALA A 141 -9.43 7.65 -22.01
CA ALA A 141 -9.64 9.10 -22.07
C ALA A 141 -8.73 9.83 -23.08
N SER A 142 -7.88 9.14 -23.84
CA SER A 142 -6.96 9.77 -24.78
C SER A 142 -7.50 9.75 -26.20
N SER A 143 -7.58 10.91 -26.84
CA SER A 143 -7.90 11.07 -28.26
C SER A 143 -6.75 10.67 -29.20
N ARG A 144 -5.56 10.38 -28.65
CA ARG A 144 -4.38 10.03 -29.44
C ARG A 144 -4.20 8.52 -29.49
N PRO A 145 -3.82 7.95 -30.65
CA PRO A 145 -3.57 6.52 -30.76
C PRO A 145 -2.42 6.11 -29.80
N PRO A 146 -2.50 4.91 -29.20
CA PRO A 146 -1.41 4.38 -28.38
C PRO A 146 -0.11 4.30 -29.18
N GLU A 147 1.02 4.50 -28.51
CA GLU A 147 2.33 4.36 -29.13
C GLU A 147 2.77 2.88 -29.07
N PRO A 148 3.55 2.40 -30.06
CA PRO A 148 4.08 1.03 -30.03
C PRO A 148 4.81 0.74 -28.72
N LEU A 149 4.60 -0.44 -28.16
CA LEU A 149 5.18 -0.90 -26.88
C LEU A 149 4.72 -0.12 -25.63
N GLY A 150 3.71 0.75 -25.74
CA GLY A 150 3.21 1.55 -24.62
C GLY A 150 2.61 0.73 -23.48
N ASP A 151 1.79 -0.28 -23.83
CA ASP A 151 1.12 -1.13 -22.84
C ASP A 151 2.09 -2.12 -22.20
N GLU A 152 3.02 -2.67 -22.98
CA GLU A 152 4.09 -3.55 -22.52
C GLU A 152 5.03 -2.82 -21.55
N ALA A 153 5.40 -1.57 -21.85
CA ALA A 153 6.21 -0.75 -20.97
C ALA A 153 5.50 -0.46 -19.64
N LYS A 154 4.19 -0.16 -19.68
CA LYS A 154 3.37 0.03 -18.47
C LYS A 154 3.29 -1.25 -17.65
N GLU A 155 3.02 -2.39 -18.29
CA GLU A 155 2.88 -3.67 -17.61
C GLU A 155 4.19 -4.15 -16.99
N PHE A 156 5.32 -3.93 -17.68
CA PHE A 156 6.65 -4.20 -17.16
C PHE A 156 6.91 -3.40 -15.87
N ALA A 157 6.68 -2.08 -15.92
CA ALA A 157 6.86 -1.22 -14.76
C ALA A 157 5.91 -1.60 -13.61
N ARG A 158 4.65 -1.94 -13.92
CA ARG A 158 3.67 -2.42 -12.92
C ARG A 158 4.12 -3.69 -12.22
N LYS A 159 4.60 -4.70 -12.93
CA LYS A 159 5.10 -5.95 -12.34
C LYS A 159 6.32 -5.74 -11.44
N GLN A 160 7.20 -4.80 -11.81
CA GLN A 160 8.46 -4.58 -11.13
C GLN A 160 8.42 -3.56 -10.01
N LEU A 161 7.50 -2.59 -10.06
CA LEU A 161 7.56 -1.41 -9.19
C LEU A 161 6.30 -1.21 -8.34
N ASN A 162 5.14 -1.73 -8.78
CA ASN A 162 3.88 -1.46 -8.08
C ASN A 162 3.88 -2.03 -6.64
N GLN A 163 3.47 -1.21 -5.68
CA GLN A 163 3.43 -1.53 -4.24
C GLN A 163 4.78 -1.96 -3.67
N ARG A 164 5.90 -1.49 -4.25
CA ARG A 164 7.25 -1.71 -3.71
C ARG A 164 7.80 -0.44 -3.08
N ASP A 165 8.53 -0.62 -1.98
CA ASP A 165 9.35 0.42 -1.36
C ASP A 165 10.67 0.53 -2.11
N GLY A 166 11.12 1.77 -2.34
CA GLY A 166 12.36 2.11 -3.03
C GLY A 166 12.90 3.46 -2.56
N GLU A 167 14.02 3.87 -3.13
CA GLU A 167 14.71 5.14 -2.89
C GLU A 167 14.90 5.93 -4.19
#